data_AF-U1QWI4-F1
#
_entry.id   AF-U1QWI4-F1
#
_cell.length_a   1.000
_cell.length_b   1.000
_cell.length_c   1.000
_cell.angle_alpha   90.00
_cell.angle_beta   90.00
_cell.angle_gamma   90.00
#
_symmetry.space_group_name_H-M   'P 1'
#
loop_
_entity.id
_entity.type
_entity.pdbx_description
1 polymer ?
#
loop_
_entity_poly.entity_id
_entity_poly.type
_entity_poly.pdbx_seq_one_letter_code
_entity_poly.pdbx_strand_id
1 'polypeptide(L)'
;MADGQTDPVTAVFDAVAAVATEIRASLPGRRRYLDTENPSGETMLAADAHADELIADRLTTLDGVGAYASEEGESVVDAGEGVSVTCDPLDGSSNITSNNAVGTV
;
A
#
# COMPACT_ATOMS: atom_id res chain seq x y z
N MET A 1 1.89 20.78 -28.77
CA MET A 1 1.67 20.77 -27.32
C MET A 1 1.78 19.32 -26.91
N ALA A 2 2.99 18.86 -26.58
CA ALA A 2 3.16 17.51 -26.05
C ALA A 2 2.63 17.54 -24.61
N ASP A 3 1.77 16.59 -24.32
CA ASP A 3 0.93 16.51 -23.14
C ASP A 3 1.76 16.56 -21.86
N GLY A 4 1.35 17.39 -20.90
CA GLY A 4 2.03 17.61 -19.63
C GLY A 4 1.74 16.53 -18.59
N GLN A 5 1.42 15.31 -19.04
CA GLN A 5 1.13 14.19 -18.16
C GLN A 5 2.44 13.64 -17.60
N THR A 6 2.62 13.70 -16.29
CA THR A 6 3.70 12.97 -15.61
C THR A 6 3.61 11.50 -15.99
N ASP A 7 4.75 10.91 -16.37
CA ASP A 7 4.86 9.47 -16.63
C ASP A 7 4.20 8.67 -15.49
N PRO A 8 3.22 7.78 -15.77
CA PRO A 8 2.48 7.06 -14.73
C PRO A 8 3.37 6.29 -13.76
N VAL A 9 4.48 5.73 -14.26
CA VAL A 9 5.45 5.01 -13.41
C VAL A 9 6.10 5.98 -12.41
N THR A 10 6.56 7.13 -12.88
CA THR A 10 7.10 8.19 -12.01
C THR A 10 6.06 8.65 -10.99
N ALA A 11 4.81 8.86 -11.39
CA ALA A 11 3.73 9.27 -10.48
C ALA A 11 3.45 8.23 -9.38
N VAL A 12 3.50 6.94 -9.71
CA VAL A 12 3.38 5.84 -8.74
C VAL A 12 4.53 5.89 -7.72
N PHE A 13 5.79 6.01 -8.18
CA PHE A 13 6.93 6.10 -7.27
C PHE A 13 6.86 7.32 -6.35
N ASP A 14 6.46 8.48 -6.87
CA ASP A 14 6.29 9.69 -6.06
C ASP A 14 5.19 9.52 -5.01
N ALA A 15 4.08 8.87 -5.37
CA ALA A 15 2.99 8.56 -4.45
C ALA A 15 3.41 7.59 -3.35
N VAL A 16 4.09 6.49 -3.70
CA VAL A 16 4.63 5.51 -2.72
C VAL A 16 5.63 6.19 -1.79
N ALA A 17 6.54 7.02 -2.30
CA ALA A 17 7.51 7.74 -1.49
C ALA A 17 6.84 8.70 -0.48
N ALA A 18 5.77 9.37 -0.87
CA ALA A 18 4.99 10.22 0.02
C ALA A 18 4.30 9.40 1.12
N VAL A 19 3.56 8.34 0.72
CA VAL A 19 2.81 7.48 1.65
C VAL A 19 3.73 6.73 2.61
N ALA A 20 4.92 6.30 2.19
CA ALA A 20 5.89 5.62 3.05
C ALA A 20 6.27 6.45 4.29
N THR A 21 6.31 7.78 4.17
CA THR A 21 6.56 8.67 5.31
C THR A 21 5.41 8.66 6.31
N GLU A 22 4.17 8.61 5.82
CA GLU A 22 2.95 8.53 6.63
C GLU A 22 2.82 7.17 7.33
N ILE A 23 3.03 6.07 6.59
CA ILE A 23 3.08 4.71 7.13
C ILE A 23 4.07 4.66 8.28
N ARG A 24 5.31 5.10 8.06
CA ARG A 24 6.36 5.10 9.09
C ARG A 24 5.95 5.87 10.35
N ALA A 25 5.29 7.02 10.20
CA ALA A 25 4.82 7.83 11.33
C ALA A 25 3.67 7.14 12.10
N SER A 26 2.91 6.29 11.44
CA SER A 26 1.74 5.60 12.00
C SER A 26 2.09 4.37 12.86
N LEU A 27 3.22 3.70 12.59
CA LEU A 27 3.60 2.40 13.16
C LEU A 27 3.68 2.36 14.70
N PRO A 28 4.22 3.37 15.42
CA PRO A 28 4.33 3.32 16.87
C PRO A 28 2.99 3.10 17.58
N GLY A 29 1.88 3.59 17.01
CA GLY A 29 0.54 3.47 17.57
C GLY A 29 -0.26 2.24 17.12
N ARG A 30 0.27 1.44 16.17
CA ARG A 30 -0.49 0.40 15.45
C ARG A 30 0.13 -0.99 15.58
N ARG A 31 0.59 -1.34 16.79
CA ARG A 31 1.29 -2.63 17.06
C ARG A 31 0.39 -3.79 17.48
N ARG A 32 -0.93 -3.62 17.40
CA ARG A 32 -1.90 -4.61 17.85
C ARG A 32 -2.43 -5.41 16.66
N TYR A 33 -2.64 -6.71 16.88
CA TYR A 33 -3.41 -7.52 15.95
C TYR A 33 -4.89 -7.10 15.98
N LEU A 34 -5.55 -7.25 14.84
CA LEU A 34 -6.99 -7.14 14.68
C LEU A 34 -7.62 -8.54 14.81
N ASP A 35 -8.94 -8.60 15.02
CA ASP A 35 -9.69 -9.86 15.07
C ASP A 35 -10.09 -10.34 13.64
N THR A 36 -9.29 -10.01 12.64
CA THR A 36 -9.53 -10.25 11.21
C THR A 36 -8.33 -10.96 10.58
N GLU A 37 -8.61 -11.85 9.63
CA GLU A 37 -7.61 -12.52 8.81
C GLU A 37 -7.55 -11.90 7.42
N ASN A 38 -6.37 -11.88 6.81
CA ASN A 38 -6.18 -11.51 5.41
C ASN A 38 -6.45 -12.71 4.46
N PRO A 39 -6.43 -12.53 3.13
CA PRO A 39 -6.69 -13.60 2.17
C PRO A 39 -5.70 -14.78 2.26
N SER A 40 -4.52 -14.54 2.82
CA SER A 40 -3.49 -15.55 3.08
C SER A 40 -3.72 -16.36 4.36
N GLY A 41 -4.74 -16.01 5.16
CA GLY A 41 -5.10 -16.68 6.42
C GLY A 41 -4.26 -16.22 7.62
N GLU A 42 -3.60 -15.07 7.53
CA GLU A 42 -2.80 -14.50 8.60
C GLU A 42 -3.61 -13.46 9.40
N THR A 43 -3.41 -13.42 10.72
CA THR A 43 -4.05 -12.39 11.56
C THR A 43 -3.44 -11.03 11.25
N MET A 44 -4.25 -10.09 10.75
CA MET A 44 -3.77 -8.75 10.37
C MET A 44 -3.32 -7.92 11.58
N LEU A 45 -2.23 -7.17 11.44
CA LEU A 45 -1.94 -6.05 12.33
C LEU A 45 -2.74 -4.81 11.92
N ALA A 46 -3.05 -3.96 12.90
CA ALA A 46 -3.64 -2.65 12.64
C ALA A 46 -2.73 -1.75 11.77
N ALA A 47 -1.44 -2.09 11.67
CA ALA A 47 -0.50 -1.42 10.78
C ALA A 47 -0.69 -1.86 9.32
N ASP A 48 -0.95 -3.15 9.07
CA ASP A 48 -1.15 -3.73 7.74
C ASP A 48 -2.36 -3.10 7.07
N ALA A 49 -3.52 -3.20 7.73
CA ALA A 49 -4.77 -2.61 7.24
C ALA A 49 -4.63 -1.10 6.97
N HIS A 50 -3.87 -0.39 7.80
CA HIS A 50 -3.69 1.05 7.61
C HIS A 50 -2.74 1.39 6.44
N ALA A 51 -1.67 0.61 6.27
CA ALA A 51 -0.76 0.78 5.15
C ALA A 51 -1.46 0.45 3.83
N ASP A 52 -2.26 -0.62 3.82
CA ASP A 52 -3.08 -1.02 2.68
C ASP A 52 -4.06 0.08 2.26
N GLU A 53 -4.88 0.58 3.19
CA GLU A 53 -5.83 1.66 2.94
C GLU A 53 -5.14 2.91 2.35
N LEU A 54 -4.02 3.36 2.93
CA LEU A 54 -3.32 4.54 2.46
C LEU A 54 -2.74 4.38 1.05
N ILE A 55 -2.16 3.21 0.74
CA ILE A 55 -1.58 2.94 -0.58
C ILE A 55 -2.69 2.79 -1.61
N ALA A 56 -3.74 2.03 -1.30
CA ALA A 56 -4.89 1.86 -2.18
C ALA A 56 -5.54 3.20 -2.53
N ASP A 57 -5.86 4.04 -1.53
CA ASP A 57 -6.45 5.36 -1.72
C ASP A 57 -5.57 6.26 -2.60
N ARG A 58 -4.25 6.21 -2.40
CA ARG A 58 -3.33 7.07 -3.14
C ARG A 58 -3.11 6.61 -4.57
N LEU A 59 -2.96 5.31 -4.81
CA LEU A 59 -2.59 4.79 -6.13
C LEU A 59 -3.79 4.65 -7.07
N THR A 60 -4.97 4.28 -6.55
CA THR A 60 -6.19 4.11 -7.37
C THR A 60 -6.76 5.44 -7.88
N THR A 61 -6.28 6.56 -7.35
CA THR A 61 -6.67 7.92 -7.78
C THR A 61 -5.68 8.56 -8.76
N LEU A 62 -4.59 7.87 -9.12
CA LEU A 62 -3.61 8.37 -10.08
C LEU A 62 -4.07 8.09 -11.51
N ASP A 63 -4.06 9.14 -12.34
CA ASP A 63 -4.20 8.97 -13.78
C ASP A 63 -3.07 8.07 -14.32
N GLY A 64 -3.44 7.02 -15.05
CA GLY A 64 -2.49 6.05 -15.63
C GLY A 64 -2.24 4.82 -14.78
N VAL A 65 -2.91 4.65 -13.63
CA VAL A 65 -3.05 3.35 -12.94
C VAL A 65 -4.36 2.73 -13.38
N GLY A 66 -4.30 1.55 -13.99
CA GLY A 66 -5.50 0.85 -14.47
C GLY A 66 -6.01 -0.23 -13.52
N ALA A 67 -5.12 -0.84 -12.75
CA ALA A 67 -5.50 -1.84 -11.76
C ALA A 67 -4.54 -1.80 -10.57
N TYR A 68 -5.07 -2.06 -9.37
CA TYR A 68 -4.30 -2.20 -8.15
C TYR A 68 -4.64 -3.51 -7.45
N ALA A 69 -3.63 -4.24 -7.00
CA ALA A 69 -3.79 -5.43 -6.18
C ALA A 69 -2.85 -5.37 -4.99
N SER A 70 -3.35 -5.75 -3.81
CA SER A 70 -2.60 -5.76 -2.56
C SER A 70 -2.54 -7.17 -1.99
N GLU A 71 -1.48 -7.49 -1.25
CA GLU A 71 -1.41 -8.70 -0.41
C GLU A 71 -2.59 -8.79 0.58
N GLU A 72 -3.01 -7.66 1.15
CA GLU A 72 -4.08 -7.62 2.15
C GLU A 72 -5.49 -7.61 1.55
N GLY A 73 -5.60 -7.41 0.23
CA GLY A 73 -6.87 -7.28 -0.48
C GLY A 73 -7.36 -8.58 -1.12
N GLU A 74 -8.65 -8.89 -0.95
CA GLU A 74 -9.28 -10.10 -1.54
C GLU A 74 -9.45 -10.03 -3.07
N SER A 75 -9.44 -8.83 -3.65
CA SER A 75 -9.74 -8.60 -5.06
C SER A 75 -8.92 -7.47 -5.67
N VAL A 76 -8.69 -7.57 -6.98
CA VAL A 76 -8.09 -6.47 -7.76
C VAL A 76 -9.07 -5.30 -7.84
N VAL A 77 -8.58 -4.10 -7.54
CA VAL A 77 -9.31 -2.84 -7.69
C VAL A 77 -9.12 -2.32 -9.12
N ASP A 78 -10.22 -2.04 -9.80
CA ASP A 78 -10.23 -1.32 -11.08
C ASP A 78 -10.01 0.18 -10.82
N ALA A 79 -8.93 0.74 -11.40
CA ALA A 79 -8.52 2.14 -11.23
C ALA A 79 -8.57 2.93 -12.56
N GLY A 80 -9.06 2.32 -13.65
CA GLY A 80 -9.16 2.95 -14.97
C GLY A 80 -8.24 2.32 -16.01
N GLU A 81 -7.54 3.16 -16.77
CA GLU A 81 -6.64 2.72 -17.85
C GLU A 81 -5.18 3.04 -17.54
N GLY A 82 -4.28 2.09 -17.78
CA GLY A 82 -2.84 2.29 -17.65
C GLY A 82 -2.11 1.08 -17.09
N VAL A 83 -1.10 1.32 -16.25
CA VAL A 83 -0.29 0.24 -15.65
C VAL A 83 -1.06 -0.49 -14.55
N SER A 84 -0.77 -1.78 -14.37
CA SER A 84 -1.24 -2.53 -13.21
C SER A 84 -0.16 -2.51 -12.13
N VAL A 85 -0.54 -2.19 -10.89
CA VAL A 85 0.36 -2.11 -9.74
C VAL A 85 -0.03 -3.20 -8.75
N THR A 86 0.94 -4.00 -8.33
CA THR A 86 0.81 -4.96 -7.23
C THR A 86 1.65 -4.47 -6.07
N CYS A 87 1.16 -4.59 -4.84
CA CYS A 87 1.85 -4.07 -3.66
C CYS A 87 1.77 -5.05 -2.48
N ASP A 88 2.87 -5.22 -1.77
CA ASP A 88 2.85 -5.61 -0.37
C ASP A 88 2.97 -4.32 0.46
N PRO A 89 1.88 -3.88 1.12
CA PRO A 89 1.85 -2.60 1.81
C PRO A 89 2.79 -2.58 3.03
N LEU A 90 3.07 -3.73 3.66
CA LEU A 90 3.87 -3.81 4.87
C LEU A 90 4.60 -5.16 5.07
N ASP A 91 5.66 -5.38 4.29
CA ASP A 91 6.54 -6.55 4.45
C ASP A 91 7.12 -6.62 5.86
N GLY A 92 7.01 -7.82 6.44
CA GLY A 92 7.56 -8.14 7.74
C GLY A 92 6.79 -7.51 8.90
N SER A 93 5.50 -7.23 8.78
CA SER A 93 4.65 -6.64 9.82
C SER A 93 4.82 -7.24 11.23
N SER A 94 5.05 -8.55 11.33
CA SER A 94 5.39 -9.25 12.58
C SER A 94 6.59 -8.63 13.35
N ASN A 95 7.52 -7.99 12.64
CA ASN A 95 8.70 -7.31 13.18
C ASN A 95 8.38 -6.00 13.93
N ILE A 96 7.20 -5.40 13.73
CA ILE A 96 6.81 -4.11 14.33
C ILE A 96 6.86 -4.15 15.86
N THR A 97 6.40 -5.26 16.45
CA THR A 97 6.38 -5.43 17.91
C THR A 97 7.79 -5.45 18.51
N SER A 98 8.73 -6.10 17.81
CA SER A 98 10.15 -6.20 18.17
C SER A 98 10.98 -4.98 17.77
N ASN A 99 10.40 -4.02 17.05
CA ASN A 99 11.08 -2.86 16.49
C ASN A 99 12.23 -3.23 15.54
N ASN A 100 12.08 -4.35 14.83
CA ASN A 100 12.93 -4.75 13.71
C ASN A 100 12.50 -4.04 12.42
N ALA A 101 13.30 -4.18 11.36
CA ALA A 101 13.00 -3.57 10.06
C ALA A 101 11.73 -4.15 9.43
N VAL A 102 11.01 -3.28 8.71
CA VAL A 102 9.84 -3.56 7.89
C VAL A 102 9.94 -2.74 6.60
N GLY A 103 9.18 -3.10 5.57
CA GLY A 103 9.23 -2.47 4.26
C GLY A 103 7.88 -2.37 3.56
N THR A 104 7.91 -1.88 2.33
CA THR A 104 6.80 -1.87 1.38
C THR A 104 7.40 -2.33 0.04
N VAL A 105 6.74 -3.24 -0.67
CA VAL A 105 7.21 -3.80 -1.95
C VAL A 105 6.25 -3.46 -3.08
#